data_AF-A0A1H3W7Z8-F1
#
_entry.id   AF-A0A1H3W7Z8-F1
#
_cell.length_a   1.000
_cell.length_b   1.000
_cell.length_c   1.000
_cell.angle_alpha   90.00
_cell.angle_beta   90.00
_cell.angle_gamma   90.00
#
_symmetry.space_group_name_H-M   'P 1'
#
loop_
_entity.id
_entity.type
_entity.pdbx_description
1 polymer ?
#
loop_
_entity_poly.entity_id
_entity_poly.type
_entity_poly.pdbx_seq_one_letter_code
_entity_poly.pdbx_strand_id
1 'polypeptide(L)'
;MVRSEQHRRKLLLPASAALLTMAIGVNALAEEEAVLRDQALKVLGKHVFFDTALSMPKGNQACVSCHEPFAGGTSGFSDVNETTVAVPGATGGIGNRKPPTNTYASFSPPFQPTPSTECGSATSFCGGNFWDGRSQGHPPVTDGTQPTATAAPHLGAEVFYDIENAAILAFDQYRGPTSDQALNPMPNPVEQNISREDVCKTVQASTYSQLYELAWGQEINCSWETAYGTESYFDISFKRLMLAVGAYQHSDDINSFTSKRDIALRSELACDGESFPEHYNSSFCKKLEKSGKEPGTFPLLQLTDEENFGHDLFYGLSFTPGPGANCFICHSNGGFGDDGTELLQTYSDHGYHNIGTPLNPQIPNGPDTGLNRHTSTLDSADGFFKTPPIRNVAKGAKSNFTKAYTHNGYFKSVETIVHFYNTRDAKVRCETIPELEGVELTAEVALANDCWPAPEFPDTAAPFIIGNLGLTQEEEAALVAYIKTLEDQHTAKTPVLVKAKSFNASPIVYLFASENWSNEICELGASADGVQPVSVTTPKNCIQFNDLLDVLGESYWLK
;
A
#
# COMPACT_ATOMS: atom_id res chain seq x y z
N MET A 1 4.02 54.35 70.79
CA MET A 1 2.79 53.89 70.10
C MET A 1 3.23 53.42 68.72
N VAL A 2 3.34 52.11 68.46
CA VAL A 2 2.26 51.14 68.13
C VAL A 2 1.85 51.22 66.64
N ARG A 3 2.27 50.20 65.86
CA ARG A 3 1.67 49.66 64.60
C ARG A 3 1.50 50.65 63.42
N SER A 4 1.49 50.26 62.14
CA SER A 4 1.64 48.96 61.46
C SER A 4 1.86 49.23 59.97
N GLU A 5 2.93 48.73 59.34
CA GLU A 5 3.00 48.54 57.88
C GLU A 5 3.66 47.21 57.52
N GLN A 6 2.87 46.14 57.60
CA GLN A 6 3.25 44.84 57.08
C GLN A 6 1.99 44.18 56.52
N HIS A 7 1.70 44.36 55.22
CA HIS A 7 0.92 43.44 54.34
C HIS A 7 0.49 44.14 53.03
N ARG A 8 1.19 43.88 51.91
CA ARG A 8 0.61 43.77 50.55
C ARG A 8 1.61 43.22 49.52
N ARG A 9 2.14 42.01 49.79
CA ARG A 9 2.59 41.08 48.75
C ARG A 9 1.73 39.81 48.85
N LYS A 10 0.52 39.86 48.28
CA LYS A 10 -0.34 38.69 48.14
C LYS A 10 -0.29 38.18 46.71
N LEU A 11 0.10 36.90 46.60
CA LEU A 11 -0.21 35.91 45.57
C LEU A 11 -0.76 36.45 44.23
N LEU A 12 0.06 36.37 43.19
CA LEU A 12 -0.36 36.45 41.77
C LEU A 12 0.34 35.40 40.88
N LEU A 13 0.85 34.31 41.47
CA LEU A 13 1.73 33.34 40.80
C LEU A 13 1.36 31.83 40.84
N PRO A 14 0.21 31.34 41.36
CA PRO A 14 -0.19 29.94 41.17
C PRO A 14 -1.15 29.73 39.97
N ALA A 15 -1.90 30.76 39.54
CA ALA A 15 -2.96 30.59 38.55
C ALA A 15 -2.46 30.27 37.13
N SER A 16 -1.42 30.99 36.66
CA SER A 16 -0.88 30.81 35.31
C SER A 16 -0.19 29.46 35.13
N ALA A 17 0.48 28.95 36.17
CA ALA A 17 1.09 27.62 36.13
C ALA A 17 0.03 26.52 36.09
N ALA A 18 -1.03 26.62 36.92
CA ALA A 18 -2.13 25.65 36.94
C ALA A 18 -2.91 25.61 35.61
N LEU A 19 -3.18 26.77 35.01
CA LEU A 19 -3.80 26.88 33.69
C LEU A 19 -2.93 26.27 32.59
N LEU A 20 -1.61 26.49 32.63
CA LEU A 20 -0.69 25.91 31.65
C LEU A 20 -0.61 24.39 31.80
N THR A 21 -0.53 23.85 33.02
CA THR A 21 -0.54 22.40 33.25
C THR A 21 -1.87 21.74 32.90
N MET A 22 -3.01 22.43 33.10
CA MET A 22 -4.31 21.94 32.64
C MET A 22 -4.40 21.92 31.10
N ALA A 23 -3.93 22.98 30.43
CA ALA A 23 -3.93 23.03 28.97
C ALA A 23 -3.04 21.94 28.35
N ILE A 24 -1.86 21.69 28.93
CA ILE A 24 -0.97 20.58 28.52
C ILE A 24 -1.66 19.23 28.74
N GLY A 25 -2.31 19.02 29.90
CA GLY A 25 -3.02 17.77 30.19
C GLY A 25 -4.22 17.51 29.27
N VAL A 26 -5.00 18.54 28.92
CA VAL A 26 -6.14 18.40 28.00
C VAL A 26 -5.67 18.07 26.58
N ASN A 27 -4.59 18.69 26.10
CA ASN A 27 -4.05 18.39 24.77
C ASN A 27 -3.52 16.95 24.68
N ALA A 28 -2.78 16.48 25.70
CA ALA A 28 -2.25 15.11 25.73
C ALA A 28 -3.35 14.04 25.69
N LEU A 29 -4.46 14.25 26.41
CA LEU A 29 -5.61 13.33 26.41
C LEU A 29 -6.35 13.32 25.05
N ALA A 30 -6.43 14.46 24.37
CA ALA A 30 -7.04 14.54 23.04
C ALA A 30 -6.17 13.87 21.95
N GLU A 31 -4.85 13.95 22.09
CA GLU A 31 -3.87 13.27 21.25
C GLU A 31 -3.93 11.74 21.46
N GLU A 32 -3.98 11.29 22.73
CA GLU A 32 -4.17 9.88 23.10
C GLU A 32 -5.49 9.31 22.56
N GLU A 33 -6.60 10.05 22.67
CA GLU A 33 -7.89 9.66 22.07
C GLU A 33 -7.78 9.53 20.53
N ALA A 34 -7.10 10.47 19.86
CA ALA A 34 -6.92 10.43 18.41
C ALA A 34 -6.13 9.19 17.95
N VAL A 35 -5.01 8.88 18.62
CA VAL A 35 -4.20 7.69 18.31
C VAL A 35 -5.01 6.41 18.54
N LEU A 36 -5.71 6.28 19.67
CA LEU A 36 -6.50 5.09 19.98
C LEU A 36 -7.63 4.86 18.98
N ARG A 37 -8.33 5.92 18.57
CA ARG A 37 -9.43 5.85 17.59
C ARG A 37 -8.94 5.51 16.19
N ASP A 38 -7.81 6.07 15.77
CA ASP A 38 -7.16 5.75 14.50
C ASP A 38 -6.70 4.29 14.45
N GLN A 39 -6.05 3.81 15.51
CA GLN A 39 -5.69 2.39 15.65
C GLN A 39 -6.95 1.49 15.59
N ALA A 40 -8.03 1.85 16.28
CA ALA A 40 -9.29 1.11 16.21
C ALA A 40 -9.88 1.08 14.79
N LEU A 41 -9.80 2.19 14.04
CA LEU A 41 -10.24 2.28 12.64
C LEU A 41 -9.38 1.37 11.73
N LYS A 42 -8.06 1.40 11.88
CA LYS A 42 -7.12 0.55 11.11
C LYS A 42 -7.33 -0.94 11.41
N VAL A 43 -7.50 -1.32 12.67
CA VAL A 43 -7.76 -2.72 13.06
C VAL A 43 -9.15 -3.18 12.60
N LEU A 44 -10.17 -2.32 12.65
CA LEU A 44 -11.48 -2.58 12.04
C LEU A 44 -11.34 -2.84 10.53
N GLY A 45 -10.61 -1.98 9.82
CA GLY A 45 -10.31 -2.15 8.40
C GLY A 45 -9.61 -3.46 8.09
N LYS A 46 -8.63 -3.85 8.92
CA LYS A 46 -7.95 -5.14 8.82
C LYS A 46 -8.91 -6.31 8.97
N HIS A 47 -9.82 -6.28 9.96
CA HIS A 47 -10.84 -7.33 10.09
C HIS A 47 -11.73 -7.41 8.85
N VAL A 48 -12.24 -6.28 8.35
CA VAL A 48 -13.08 -6.22 7.14
C VAL A 48 -12.33 -6.73 5.89
N PHE A 49 -11.03 -6.42 5.74
CA PHE A 49 -10.22 -6.85 4.60
C PHE A 49 -9.99 -8.37 4.53
N PHE A 50 -9.93 -9.04 5.68
CA PHE A 50 -9.70 -10.49 5.78
C PHE A 50 -10.98 -11.32 6.00
N ASP A 51 -12.13 -10.70 6.24
CA ASP A 51 -13.36 -11.43 6.61
C ASP A 51 -14.08 -12.04 5.40
N THR A 52 -13.89 -13.34 5.18
CA THR A 52 -14.58 -14.10 4.12
C THR A 52 -16.08 -14.24 4.34
N ALA A 53 -16.61 -13.83 5.50
CA ALA A 53 -18.04 -13.67 5.69
C ALA A 53 -18.64 -12.56 4.81
N LEU A 54 -17.82 -11.65 4.27
CA LEU A 54 -18.21 -10.51 3.45
C LEU A 54 -18.19 -10.84 1.94
N SER A 55 -18.74 -11.99 1.57
CA SER A 55 -19.03 -12.36 0.18
C SER A 55 -20.37 -13.06 0.05
N MET A 56 -20.90 -13.17 -1.17
CA MET A 56 -22.05 -14.02 -1.48
C MET A 56 -21.77 -14.92 -2.70
N PRO A 57 -21.68 -16.25 -2.52
CA PRO A 57 -21.92 -17.01 -1.29
C PRO A 57 -20.97 -16.68 -0.13
N LYS A 58 -21.48 -16.78 1.09
CA LYS A 58 -20.76 -16.47 2.32
C LYS A 58 -19.60 -17.44 2.56
N GLY A 59 -18.42 -16.91 2.82
CA GLY A 59 -17.19 -17.68 3.08
C GLY A 59 -16.31 -17.92 1.85
N ASN A 60 -16.74 -17.51 0.66
CA ASN A 60 -16.04 -17.79 -0.59
C ASN A 60 -14.87 -16.83 -0.87
N GLN A 61 -14.96 -15.55 -0.45
CA GLN A 61 -13.98 -14.53 -0.83
C GLN A 61 -13.90 -13.40 0.20
N ALA A 62 -12.72 -12.79 0.33
CA ALA A 62 -12.49 -11.51 1.00
C ALA A 62 -11.54 -10.66 0.14
N CYS A 63 -11.25 -9.43 0.55
CA CYS A 63 -10.30 -8.57 -0.17
C CYS A 63 -8.91 -9.25 -0.27
N VAL A 64 -8.46 -9.88 0.82
CA VAL A 64 -7.21 -10.65 0.87
C VAL A 64 -7.13 -11.77 -0.18
N SER A 65 -8.26 -12.39 -0.58
CA SER A 65 -8.27 -13.49 -1.55
C SER A 65 -7.77 -13.08 -2.94
N CYS A 66 -7.86 -11.81 -3.30
CA CYS A 66 -7.30 -11.25 -4.54
C CYS A 66 -5.98 -10.48 -4.31
N HIS A 67 -5.68 -10.17 -3.05
CA HIS A 67 -4.59 -9.29 -2.62
C HIS A 67 -3.79 -9.97 -1.49
N GLU A 68 -3.15 -11.09 -1.83
CA GLU A 68 -2.45 -11.94 -0.87
C GLU A 68 -1.13 -11.28 -0.40
N PRO A 69 -0.91 -11.11 0.92
CA PRO A 69 0.29 -10.45 1.43
C PRO A 69 1.60 -11.14 1.04
N PHE A 70 1.61 -12.48 0.97
CA PHE A 70 2.79 -13.24 0.55
C PHE A 70 3.16 -13.05 -0.93
N ALA A 71 2.20 -12.60 -1.75
CA ALA A 71 2.36 -12.30 -3.17
C ALA A 71 2.58 -10.79 -3.43
N GLY A 72 2.81 -9.99 -2.37
CA GLY A 72 2.96 -8.54 -2.48
C GLY A 72 1.66 -7.82 -2.81
N GLY A 73 0.54 -8.23 -2.20
CA GLY A 73 -0.76 -7.58 -2.37
C GLY A 73 -1.45 -7.88 -3.70
N THR A 74 -1.11 -9.01 -4.34
CA THR A 74 -1.67 -9.46 -5.63
C THR A 74 -2.18 -10.90 -5.55
N SER A 75 -2.70 -11.46 -6.65
CA SER A 75 -3.20 -12.83 -6.71
C SER A 75 -2.17 -13.87 -6.23
N GLY A 76 -2.55 -14.65 -5.22
CA GLY A 76 -1.81 -15.82 -4.73
C GLY A 76 -2.06 -17.12 -5.53
N PHE A 77 -2.82 -17.06 -6.61
CA PHE A 77 -3.18 -18.23 -7.44
C PHE A 77 -2.25 -18.35 -8.65
N SER A 78 -1.26 -19.25 -8.60
CA SER A 78 -0.31 -19.41 -9.71
C SER A 78 -0.96 -19.93 -10.99
N ASP A 79 -1.94 -20.83 -10.90
CA ASP A 79 -2.70 -21.34 -12.04
C ASP A 79 -3.48 -20.23 -12.79
N VAL A 80 -4.04 -19.28 -12.04
CA VAL A 80 -4.64 -18.06 -12.59
C VAL A 80 -3.56 -17.12 -13.14
N ASN A 81 -2.45 -16.92 -12.42
CA ASN A 81 -1.37 -16.03 -12.83
C ASN A 81 -0.65 -16.51 -14.12
N GLU A 82 -0.51 -17.81 -14.32
CA GLU A 82 0.02 -18.39 -15.56
C GLU A 82 -0.89 -18.12 -16.77
N THR A 83 -2.20 -18.00 -16.54
CA THR A 83 -3.19 -17.99 -17.63
C THR A 83 -4.00 -16.69 -17.71
N THR A 84 -5.25 -16.72 -17.25
CA THR A 84 -6.26 -15.68 -17.44
C THR A 84 -6.00 -14.40 -16.64
N VAL A 85 -5.21 -14.50 -15.57
CA VAL A 85 -4.84 -13.49 -14.55
C VAL A 85 -5.99 -12.77 -13.83
N ALA A 86 -7.22 -12.91 -14.33
CA ALA A 86 -8.45 -12.45 -13.71
C ALA A 86 -8.91 -13.49 -12.67
N VAL A 87 -8.70 -13.17 -11.40
CA VAL A 87 -9.13 -13.99 -10.26
C VAL A 87 -10.66 -14.11 -10.27
N PRO A 88 -11.24 -15.32 -10.19
CA PRO A 88 -12.70 -15.49 -10.10
C PRO A 88 -13.28 -14.85 -8.84
N GLY A 89 -14.43 -14.20 -8.98
CA GLY A 89 -15.26 -13.72 -7.87
C GLY A 89 -15.93 -14.85 -7.09
N ALA A 90 -16.62 -14.48 -6.00
CA ALA A 90 -17.30 -15.41 -5.09
C ALA A 90 -18.32 -16.34 -5.78
N THR A 91 -18.88 -15.92 -6.91
CA THR A 91 -19.84 -16.66 -7.75
C THR A 91 -19.19 -17.46 -8.89
N GLY A 92 -17.88 -17.33 -9.09
CA GLY A 92 -17.16 -17.82 -10.27
C GLY A 92 -17.22 -16.88 -11.49
N GLY A 93 -17.81 -15.68 -11.36
CA GLY A 93 -17.68 -14.62 -12.37
C GLY A 93 -16.22 -14.20 -12.54
N ILE A 94 -15.81 -13.81 -13.76
CA ILE A 94 -14.41 -13.47 -14.07
C ILE A 94 -14.34 -12.05 -14.62
N GLY A 95 -13.45 -11.23 -14.06
CA GLY A 95 -13.17 -9.87 -14.52
C GLY A 95 -12.40 -9.81 -15.84
N ASN A 96 -11.91 -8.62 -16.20
CA ASN A 96 -11.14 -8.37 -17.41
C ASN A 96 -9.69 -7.91 -17.17
N ARG A 97 -9.21 -7.94 -15.92
CA ARG A 97 -7.91 -7.40 -15.50
C ARG A 97 -7.28 -8.27 -14.43
N LYS A 98 -5.95 -8.27 -14.38
CA LYS A 98 -5.21 -8.71 -13.19
C LYS A 98 -5.49 -7.73 -12.03
N PRO A 99 -5.75 -8.20 -10.79
CA PRO A 99 -5.72 -7.33 -9.62
C PRO A 99 -4.40 -6.56 -9.51
N PRO A 100 -4.43 -5.21 -9.39
CA PRO A 100 -3.23 -4.42 -9.09
C PRO A 100 -2.72 -4.78 -7.69
N THR A 101 -1.49 -4.38 -7.34
CA THR A 101 -1.07 -4.48 -5.93
C THR A 101 -1.85 -3.48 -5.07
N ASN A 102 -2.17 -3.86 -3.85
CA ASN A 102 -2.68 -2.94 -2.84
C ASN A 102 -1.58 -2.42 -1.88
N THR A 103 -0.39 -3.04 -1.84
CA THR A 103 0.74 -2.51 -1.06
C THR A 103 1.24 -1.23 -1.69
N TYR A 104 1.42 -0.18 -0.90
CA TYR A 104 1.81 1.18 -1.32
C TYR A 104 0.81 1.91 -2.24
N ALA A 105 -0.38 1.34 -2.50
CA ALA A 105 -1.44 2.01 -3.28
C ALA A 105 -2.06 3.21 -2.55
N SER A 106 -1.90 3.28 -1.23
CA SER A 106 -2.21 4.42 -0.35
C SER A 106 -1.41 5.69 -0.66
N PHE A 107 -0.21 5.57 -1.23
CA PHE A 107 0.64 6.70 -1.57
C PHE A 107 0.21 7.42 -2.85
N SER A 108 -0.69 6.83 -3.65
CA SER A 108 -1.17 7.49 -4.86
C SER A 108 -1.99 8.74 -4.52
N PRO A 109 -1.62 9.92 -5.05
CA PRO A 109 -2.41 11.13 -4.88
C PRO A 109 -3.77 11.01 -5.59
N PRO A 110 -4.72 11.92 -5.31
CA PRO A 110 -5.95 12.06 -6.08
C PRO A 110 -5.68 12.13 -7.59
N PHE A 111 -6.58 11.56 -8.38
CA PHE A 111 -6.50 11.59 -9.83
C PHE A 111 -6.64 13.04 -10.34
N GLN A 112 -5.69 13.49 -11.15
CA GLN A 112 -5.60 14.89 -11.57
C GLN A 112 -4.86 15.03 -12.92
N PRO A 113 -5.16 16.08 -13.70
CA PRO A 113 -4.35 16.43 -14.87
C PRO A 113 -2.95 16.89 -14.44
N THR A 114 -1.97 16.67 -15.31
CA THR A 114 -0.57 17.05 -15.10
C THR A 114 -0.16 18.23 -16.00
N PRO A 115 0.86 19.02 -15.62
CA PRO A 115 1.66 18.92 -14.39
C PRO A 115 0.89 19.39 -13.14
N SER A 116 1.21 18.82 -11.99
CA SER A 116 0.67 19.26 -10.69
C SER A 116 1.77 19.38 -9.63
N THR A 117 1.41 19.72 -8.40
CA THR A 117 2.34 19.71 -7.26
C THR A 117 2.67 18.31 -6.76
N GLU A 118 1.87 17.32 -7.10
CA GLU A 118 1.98 15.93 -6.62
C GLU A 118 2.51 14.98 -7.72
N CYS A 119 2.67 15.47 -8.95
CA CYS A 119 3.00 14.66 -10.12
C CYS A 119 3.78 15.44 -11.20
N GLY A 120 4.74 14.76 -11.83
CA GLY A 120 5.58 15.32 -12.89
C GLY A 120 4.85 15.63 -14.20
N SER A 121 5.55 16.36 -15.09
CA SER A 121 5.00 16.88 -16.37
C SER A 121 5.02 15.89 -17.55
N ALA A 122 5.38 14.62 -17.33
CA ALA A 122 5.69 13.67 -18.41
C ALA A 122 4.45 12.99 -19.03
N THR A 123 3.31 13.05 -18.35
CA THR A 123 2.03 12.42 -18.75
C THR A 123 0.93 13.47 -18.84
N SER A 124 -0.27 13.10 -19.31
CA SER A 124 -1.45 13.99 -19.33
C SER A 124 -2.28 13.95 -18.04
N PHE A 125 -2.16 12.85 -17.29
CA PHE A 125 -2.81 12.63 -16.00
C PHE A 125 -1.87 11.85 -15.06
N CYS A 126 -2.19 11.87 -13.77
CA CYS A 126 -1.56 11.06 -12.73
C CYS A 126 -2.55 10.75 -11.60
N GLY A 127 -2.07 10.06 -10.57
CA GLY A 127 -2.83 9.80 -9.35
C GLY A 127 -3.91 8.74 -9.57
N GLY A 128 -4.88 8.66 -8.67
CA GLY A 128 -5.97 7.68 -8.72
C GLY A 128 -5.55 6.21 -8.54
N ASN A 129 -6.52 5.36 -8.24
CA ASN A 129 -6.32 3.92 -8.06
C ASN A 129 -7.02 3.09 -9.15
N PHE A 130 -6.64 1.80 -9.20
CA PHE A 130 -6.73 0.90 -10.34
C PHE A 130 -5.78 1.26 -11.51
N TRP A 131 -5.59 0.31 -12.42
CA TRP A 131 -4.79 0.45 -13.64
C TRP A 131 -5.21 1.62 -14.55
N ASP A 132 -6.47 2.05 -14.52
CA ASP A 132 -7.05 3.11 -15.35
C ASP A 132 -7.39 4.40 -14.56
N GLY A 133 -7.02 4.49 -13.29
CA GLY A 133 -7.22 5.71 -12.47
C GLY A 133 -8.65 6.01 -12.06
N ARG A 134 -9.63 5.17 -12.44
CA ARG A 134 -11.06 5.47 -12.27
C ARG A 134 -11.51 5.66 -10.82
N SER A 135 -10.69 5.27 -9.85
CA SER A 135 -10.87 5.61 -8.43
C SER A 135 -10.14 6.91 -8.12
N GLN A 136 -10.82 8.06 -8.23
CA GLN A 136 -10.16 9.36 -8.28
C GLN A 136 -9.75 9.91 -6.91
N GLY A 137 -10.46 9.60 -5.82
CA GLY A 137 -10.27 10.29 -4.54
C GLY A 137 -10.90 11.69 -4.52
N HIS A 138 -10.43 12.53 -3.60
CA HIS A 138 -11.03 13.82 -3.29
C HIS A 138 -9.97 14.94 -3.22
N PRO A 139 -10.25 16.17 -3.70
CA PRO A 139 -11.45 16.57 -4.44
C PRO A 139 -11.45 16.01 -5.88
N PRO A 140 -12.63 15.78 -6.49
CA PRO A 140 -12.73 15.34 -7.89
C PRO A 140 -12.20 16.43 -8.84
N VAL A 141 -11.71 16.01 -10.01
CA VAL A 141 -11.13 16.91 -11.03
C VAL A 141 -12.09 18.05 -11.38
N THR A 142 -11.70 19.30 -11.09
CA THR A 142 -12.58 20.47 -11.23
C THR A 142 -12.59 21.10 -12.63
N ASP A 143 -11.83 20.57 -13.60
CA ASP A 143 -11.65 21.16 -14.93
C ASP A 143 -12.81 20.88 -15.92
N GLY A 144 -14.04 20.80 -15.41
CA GLY A 144 -15.25 20.59 -16.22
C GLY A 144 -15.38 19.21 -16.89
N THR A 145 -14.34 18.38 -16.85
CA THR A 145 -14.38 16.95 -17.14
C THR A 145 -15.27 16.25 -16.11
N GLN A 146 -16.56 16.09 -16.45
CA GLN A 146 -17.46 15.26 -15.67
C GLN A 146 -16.82 13.88 -15.46
N PRO A 147 -16.90 13.29 -14.25
CA PRO A 147 -16.54 11.89 -14.06
C PRO A 147 -17.28 11.07 -15.12
N THR A 148 -16.54 10.37 -15.97
CA THR A 148 -17.16 9.53 -17.00
C THR A 148 -17.97 8.43 -16.32
N ALA A 149 -18.87 7.78 -17.08
CA ALA A 149 -19.74 6.71 -16.57
C ALA A 149 -18.99 5.46 -16.02
N THR A 150 -17.65 5.50 -15.98
CA THR A 150 -16.76 4.44 -15.48
C THR A 150 -16.01 4.84 -14.20
N ALA A 151 -16.13 6.09 -13.75
CA ALA A 151 -15.57 6.53 -12.46
C ALA A 151 -16.15 5.70 -11.31
N ALA A 152 -15.31 5.34 -10.34
CA ALA A 152 -15.73 4.64 -9.14
C ALA A 152 -16.59 5.56 -8.25
N PRO A 153 -17.47 5.01 -7.40
CA PRO A 153 -18.17 5.80 -6.39
C PRO A 153 -17.18 6.51 -5.46
N HIS A 154 -17.47 7.76 -5.12
CA HIS A 154 -16.67 8.54 -4.17
C HIS A 154 -17.16 8.36 -2.74
N LEU A 155 -16.21 8.33 -1.81
CA LEU A 155 -16.46 8.43 -0.38
C LEU A 155 -16.44 9.91 0.03
N GLY A 156 -17.61 10.52 0.12
CA GLY A 156 -17.75 11.93 0.47
C GLY A 156 -17.82 12.20 1.97
N ALA A 157 -18.01 13.48 2.32
CA ALA A 157 -18.09 13.92 3.71
C ALA A 157 -19.34 13.41 4.46
N GLU A 158 -20.30 12.76 3.78
CA GLU A 158 -21.46 12.14 4.42
C GLU A 158 -21.11 11.10 5.49
N VAL A 159 -19.90 10.51 5.46
CA VAL A 159 -19.45 9.60 6.53
C VAL A 159 -19.22 10.30 7.88
N PHE A 160 -19.20 11.63 7.91
CA PHE A 160 -19.02 12.47 9.10
C PHE A 160 -20.26 13.29 9.49
N TYR A 161 -21.41 13.06 8.85
CA TYR A 161 -22.59 13.94 8.95
C TYR A 161 -23.15 14.18 10.38
N ASP A 162 -22.92 13.24 11.29
CA ASP A 162 -23.34 13.22 12.70
C ASP A 162 -22.15 13.25 13.68
N ILE A 163 -20.94 13.56 13.19
CA ILE A 163 -19.70 13.53 13.97
C ILE A 163 -19.23 14.96 14.31
N GLU A 164 -19.17 15.29 15.60
CA GLU A 164 -18.56 16.52 16.10
C GLU A 164 -17.17 16.31 16.74
N ASN A 165 -16.78 15.06 17.02
CA ASN A 165 -15.51 14.75 17.69
C ASN A 165 -14.32 14.93 16.74
N ALA A 166 -13.40 15.83 17.10
CA ALA A 166 -12.23 16.18 16.28
C ALA A 166 -11.30 15.00 15.97
N ALA A 167 -11.14 14.04 16.88
CA ALA A 167 -10.35 12.83 16.64
C ALA A 167 -10.95 11.93 15.55
N ILE A 168 -12.29 11.87 15.47
CA ILE A 168 -13.00 11.10 14.45
C ILE A 168 -13.03 11.88 13.12
N LEU A 169 -13.18 13.20 13.18
CA LEU A 169 -13.05 14.07 12.00
C LEU A 169 -11.63 14.00 11.40
N ALA A 170 -10.60 13.70 12.18
CA ALA A 170 -9.24 13.47 11.66
C ALA A 170 -9.13 12.24 10.74
N PHE A 171 -10.11 11.33 10.71
CA PHE A 171 -10.19 10.25 9.72
C PHE A 171 -10.40 10.75 8.29
N ASP A 172 -10.69 12.05 8.09
CA ASP A 172 -10.76 12.69 6.76
C ASP A 172 -9.49 12.48 5.94
N GLN A 173 -8.33 12.33 6.61
CA GLN A 173 -7.04 12.01 6.00
C GLN A 173 -7.04 10.72 5.15
N TYR A 174 -7.98 9.79 5.41
CA TYR A 174 -8.11 8.55 4.66
C TYR A 174 -9.12 8.64 3.50
N ARG A 175 -9.76 9.79 3.26
CA ARG A 175 -10.59 9.99 2.06
C ARG A 175 -9.71 10.24 0.85
N GLY A 176 -9.67 9.27 -0.06
CA GLY A 176 -8.81 9.31 -1.23
C GLY A 176 -8.99 8.09 -2.12
N PRO A 177 -8.13 7.91 -3.15
CA PRO A 177 -8.27 6.86 -4.16
C PRO A 177 -8.42 5.44 -3.60
N THR A 178 -7.79 5.14 -2.46
CA THR A 178 -7.82 3.82 -1.80
C THR A 178 -9.16 3.53 -1.13
N SER A 179 -9.80 4.53 -0.54
CA SER A 179 -11.11 4.37 0.12
C SER A 179 -12.26 4.39 -0.89
N ASP A 180 -12.14 5.19 -1.96
CA ASP A 180 -13.02 5.11 -3.14
C ASP A 180 -12.94 3.72 -3.80
N GLN A 181 -11.74 3.14 -3.89
CA GLN A 181 -11.53 1.81 -4.48
C GLN A 181 -12.29 0.74 -3.68
N ALA A 182 -12.21 0.80 -2.34
CA ALA A 182 -12.83 -0.17 -1.45
C ALA A 182 -14.37 -0.26 -1.58
N LEU A 183 -15.04 0.80 -2.05
CA LEU A 183 -16.50 0.80 -2.27
C LEU A 183 -16.97 -0.20 -3.34
N ASN A 184 -16.08 -0.71 -4.20
CA ASN A 184 -16.44 -1.47 -5.40
C ASN A 184 -16.52 -3.00 -5.23
N PRO A 185 -15.53 -3.70 -4.63
CA PRO A 185 -15.46 -5.17 -4.73
C PRO A 185 -16.58 -5.91 -4.02
N MET A 186 -17.08 -5.37 -2.91
CA MET A 186 -18.18 -5.95 -2.14
C MET A 186 -19.49 -6.04 -2.96
N PRO A 187 -20.08 -4.92 -3.44
CA PRO A 187 -21.32 -4.97 -4.22
C PRO A 187 -21.17 -5.50 -5.66
N ASN A 188 -19.96 -5.69 -6.19
CA ASN A 188 -19.76 -6.10 -7.57
C ASN A 188 -20.05 -7.62 -7.78
N PRO A 189 -20.99 -8.00 -8.68
CA PRO A 189 -21.38 -9.40 -8.89
C PRO A 189 -20.31 -10.30 -9.51
N VAL A 190 -19.24 -9.73 -10.11
CA VAL A 190 -18.07 -10.51 -10.58
C VAL A 190 -16.90 -10.54 -9.59
N GLU A 191 -17.06 -9.92 -8.42
CA GLU A 191 -16.10 -9.95 -7.31
C GLU A 191 -16.80 -10.58 -6.08
N GLN A 192 -16.92 -9.89 -4.94
CA GLN A 192 -17.46 -10.49 -3.70
C GLN A 192 -19.00 -10.61 -3.69
N ASN A 193 -19.73 -9.92 -4.58
CA ASN A 193 -21.17 -10.08 -4.83
C ASN A 193 -22.12 -9.89 -3.62
N ILE A 194 -21.69 -9.24 -2.54
CA ILE A 194 -22.48 -9.01 -1.31
C ILE A 194 -23.11 -7.60 -1.26
N SER A 195 -24.36 -7.50 -0.81
CA SER A 195 -25.05 -6.20 -0.72
C SER A 195 -24.46 -5.30 0.38
N ARG A 196 -24.55 -3.97 0.23
CA ARG A 196 -24.14 -2.99 1.26
C ARG A 196 -24.82 -3.25 2.61
N GLU A 197 -26.10 -3.66 2.57
CA GLU A 197 -26.89 -4.01 3.74
C GLU A 197 -26.35 -5.26 4.44
N ASP A 198 -26.06 -6.32 3.68
CA ASP A 198 -25.55 -7.58 4.22
C ASP A 198 -24.12 -7.46 4.77
N VAL A 199 -23.29 -6.59 4.18
CA VAL A 199 -22.00 -6.19 4.76
C VAL A 199 -22.21 -5.53 6.11
N CYS A 200 -23.07 -4.51 6.18
CA CYS A 200 -23.36 -3.80 7.44
C CYS A 200 -23.84 -4.79 8.53
N LYS A 201 -24.84 -5.62 8.23
CA LYS A 201 -25.38 -6.61 9.17
C LYS A 201 -24.37 -7.69 9.57
N THR A 202 -23.52 -8.13 8.63
CA THR A 202 -22.50 -9.13 8.93
C THR A 202 -21.44 -8.57 9.87
N VAL A 203 -20.99 -7.32 9.66
CA VAL A 203 -20.08 -6.65 10.59
C VAL A 203 -20.77 -6.36 11.94
N GLN A 204 -22.02 -5.89 11.94
CA GLN A 204 -22.81 -5.66 13.17
C GLN A 204 -22.93 -6.92 14.04
N ALA A 205 -23.14 -8.08 13.42
CA ALA A 205 -23.21 -9.39 14.10
C ALA A 205 -21.83 -10.04 14.37
N SER A 206 -20.72 -9.40 13.97
CA SER A 206 -19.37 -9.95 14.12
C SER A 206 -18.85 -9.84 15.56
N THR A 207 -17.75 -10.53 15.86
CA THR A 207 -17.03 -10.37 17.14
C THR A 207 -16.21 -9.08 17.22
N TYR A 208 -15.98 -8.40 16.10
CA TYR A 208 -15.14 -7.21 16.00
C TYR A 208 -15.96 -5.91 15.81
N SER A 209 -17.29 -5.98 15.89
CA SER A 209 -18.19 -4.81 15.80
C SER A 209 -17.87 -3.72 16.82
N GLN A 210 -17.35 -4.09 17.99
CA GLN A 210 -16.89 -3.16 19.03
C GLN A 210 -15.76 -2.23 18.56
N LEU A 211 -14.96 -2.62 17.56
CA LEU A 211 -13.96 -1.72 16.96
C LEU A 211 -14.60 -0.56 16.20
N TYR A 212 -15.81 -0.75 15.64
CA TYR A 212 -16.58 0.34 15.04
C TYR A 212 -17.02 1.34 16.10
N GLU A 213 -17.51 0.87 17.26
CA GLU A 213 -17.89 1.74 18.38
C GLU A 213 -16.66 2.50 18.95
N LEU A 214 -15.52 1.82 19.08
CA LEU A 214 -14.27 2.44 19.52
C LEU A 214 -13.77 3.51 18.53
N ALA A 215 -13.77 3.22 17.22
CA ALA A 215 -13.37 4.19 16.20
C ALA A 215 -14.35 5.38 16.11
N TRP A 216 -15.63 5.09 15.89
CA TRP A 216 -16.66 6.08 15.54
C TRP A 216 -17.44 6.67 16.72
N GLY A 217 -17.19 6.20 17.95
CA GLY A 217 -17.86 6.70 19.16
C GLY A 217 -19.35 6.34 19.26
N GLN A 218 -19.85 5.48 18.36
CA GLN A 218 -21.24 5.04 18.31
C GLN A 218 -21.36 3.63 17.70
N GLU A 219 -22.38 2.88 18.11
CA GLU A 219 -22.67 1.55 17.56
C GLU A 219 -22.97 1.61 16.05
N ILE A 220 -22.66 0.53 15.32
CA ILE A 220 -22.97 0.42 13.89
C ILE A 220 -24.49 0.30 13.67
N ASN A 221 -25.04 1.22 12.88
CA ASN A 221 -26.48 1.27 12.57
C ASN A 221 -26.74 0.76 11.14
N CYS A 222 -27.51 -0.32 11.02
CA CYS A 222 -27.87 -0.95 9.75
C CYS A 222 -29.36 -0.82 9.40
N SER A 223 -30.03 0.24 9.88
CA SER A 223 -31.43 0.50 9.54
C SER A 223 -31.59 1.09 8.13
N TRP A 224 -32.80 0.95 7.59
CA TRP A 224 -33.22 1.52 6.30
C TRP A 224 -33.65 2.99 6.38
N GLU A 225 -33.62 3.59 7.57
CA GLU A 225 -34.00 4.99 7.74
C GLU A 225 -32.96 5.90 7.06
N THR A 226 -33.42 7.00 6.47
CA THR A 226 -32.54 7.98 5.82
C THR A 226 -31.65 8.67 6.86
N ALA A 227 -30.34 8.57 6.67
CA ALA A 227 -29.33 9.18 7.53
C ALA A 227 -28.89 10.54 6.99
N TYR A 228 -28.49 10.60 5.70
CA TYR A 228 -27.99 11.80 5.06
C TYR A 228 -28.38 11.84 3.57
N GLY A 229 -29.07 12.91 3.16
CA GLY A 229 -29.52 13.08 1.78
C GLY A 229 -30.46 11.96 1.33
N THR A 230 -29.95 11.04 0.50
CA THR A 230 -30.65 9.83 0.04
C THR A 230 -30.04 8.53 0.58
N GLU A 231 -28.94 8.58 1.33
CA GLU A 231 -28.28 7.41 1.91
C GLU A 231 -28.97 7.02 3.23
N SER A 232 -29.17 5.71 3.44
CA SER A 232 -29.67 5.16 4.70
C SER A 232 -28.57 5.02 5.78
N TYR A 233 -28.93 4.61 7.00
CA TYR A 233 -27.91 4.28 8.01
C TYR A 233 -27.00 3.11 7.60
N PHE A 234 -27.53 2.03 7.01
CA PHE A 234 -26.66 0.95 6.53
C PHE A 234 -25.73 1.40 5.41
N ASP A 235 -26.18 2.35 4.57
CA ASP A 235 -25.38 2.92 3.50
C ASP A 235 -24.18 3.73 4.03
N ILE A 236 -24.40 4.56 5.06
CA ILE A 236 -23.34 5.32 5.75
C ILE A 236 -22.40 4.38 6.51
N SER A 237 -22.94 3.42 7.26
CA SER A 237 -22.15 2.40 7.96
C SER A 237 -21.27 1.59 7.00
N PHE A 238 -21.78 1.23 5.81
CA PHE A 238 -20.98 0.61 4.75
C PHE A 238 -19.82 1.52 4.30
N LYS A 239 -20.09 2.80 3.99
CA LYS A 239 -19.05 3.75 3.58
C LYS A 239 -17.99 3.95 4.66
N ARG A 240 -18.37 3.97 5.95
CA ARG A 240 -17.45 4.03 7.10
C ARG A 240 -16.56 2.79 7.22
N LEU A 241 -17.11 1.60 6.95
CA LEU A 241 -16.32 0.37 6.89
C LEU A 241 -15.31 0.40 5.73
N MET A 242 -15.67 1.01 4.59
CA MET A 242 -14.74 1.18 3.47
C MET A 242 -13.69 2.26 3.73
N LEU A 243 -14.00 3.32 4.49
CA LEU A 243 -12.99 4.23 5.04
C LEU A 243 -12.01 3.48 5.96
N ALA A 244 -12.51 2.57 6.79
CA ALA A 244 -11.67 1.74 7.66
C ALA A 244 -10.72 0.83 6.85
N VAL A 245 -11.23 0.16 5.80
CA VAL A 245 -10.41 -0.61 4.84
C VAL A 245 -9.37 0.27 4.15
N GLY A 246 -9.73 1.52 3.81
CA GLY A 246 -8.81 2.54 3.35
C GLY A 246 -7.71 2.83 4.36
N ALA A 247 -8.07 3.17 5.60
CA ALA A 247 -7.14 3.47 6.69
C ALA A 247 -6.17 2.30 6.97
N TYR A 248 -6.68 1.06 6.99
CA TYR A 248 -5.83 -0.14 7.08
C TYR A 248 -4.80 -0.21 5.95
N GLN A 249 -5.19 0.11 4.71
CA GLN A 249 -4.27 0.14 3.58
C GLN A 249 -3.28 1.32 3.61
N HIS A 250 -3.46 2.29 4.50
CA HIS A 250 -2.43 3.30 4.81
C HIS A 250 -1.46 2.85 5.92
N SER A 251 -1.78 1.82 6.70
CA SER A 251 -0.94 1.34 7.81
C SER A 251 0.34 0.63 7.35
N ASP A 252 1.32 0.56 8.25
CA ASP A 252 2.63 -0.06 8.05
C ASP A 252 2.55 -1.58 7.89
N ASP A 253 1.45 -2.21 8.34
CA ASP A 253 1.15 -3.61 8.06
C ASP A 253 1.01 -3.89 6.54
N ILE A 254 0.58 -2.88 5.77
CA ILE A 254 0.49 -2.89 4.30
C ILE A 254 1.67 -2.15 3.63
N ASN A 255 2.25 -1.15 4.30
CA ASN A 255 3.26 -0.24 3.75
C ASN A 255 4.56 -0.21 4.58
N SER A 256 5.09 -1.36 4.96
CA SER A 256 6.10 -1.44 6.03
C SER A 256 7.44 -0.74 5.78
N PHE A 257 7.83 -0.50 4.52
CA PHE A 257 9.18 -0.07 4.15
C PHE A 257 10.27 -0.91 4.85
N THR A 258 10.13 -2.25 4.87
CA THR A 258 11.05 -3.18 5.54
C THR A 258 11.89 -3.97 4.54
N SER A 259 12.10 -3.41 3.35
CA SER A 259 12.86 -4.11 2.30
C SER A 259 14.35 -4.13 2.61
N LYS A 260 15.11 -4.99 1.92
CA LYS A 260 16.57 -5.04 2.08
C LYS A 260 17.21 -3.68 1.79
N ARG A 261 16.72 -2.95 0.78
CA ARG A 261 17.16 -1.58 0.47
C ARG A 261 16.88 -0.61 1.64
N ASP A 262 15.70 -0.67 2.24
CA ASP A 262 15.34 0.26 3.33
C ASP A 262 16.15 0.00 4.60
N ILE A 263 16.35 -1.28 4.94
CA ILE A 263 17.18 -1.70 6.07
C ILE A 263 18.63 -1.30 5.86
N ALA A 264 19.16 -1.46 4.63
CA ALA A 264 20.51 -1.03 4.29
C ALA A 264 20.68 0.49 4.45
N LEU A 265 19.73 1.27 3.95
CA LEU A 265 19.71 2.73 4.07
C LEU A 265 19.64 3.20 5.53
N ARG A 266 18.64 2.72 6.28
CA ARG A 266 18.45 3.10 7.70
C ARG A 266 19.62 2.67 8.57
N SER A 267 20.24 1.52 8.30
CA SER A 267 21.44 1.07 9.03
C SER A 267 22.64 1.99 8.85
N GLU A 268 22.77 2.67 7.71
CA GLU A 268 23.82 3.68 7.50
C GLU A 268 23.47 5.00 8.18
N LEU A 269 22.24 5.48 8.00
CA LEU A 269 21.75 6.70 8.64
C LEU A 269 21.83 6.61 10.17
N ALA A 270 21.52 5.44 10.75
CA ALA A 270 21.61 5.18 12.18
C ALA A 270 23.01 5.41 12.79
N CYS A 271 24.06 5.45 11.96
CA CYS A 271 25.42 5.68 12.45
C CYS A 271 25.70 7.13 12.88
N ASP A 272 24.76 8.07 12.68
CA ASP A 272 24.78 9.38 13.33
C ASP A 272 24.54 9.31 14.85
N GLY A 273 23.91 8.23 15.34
CA GLY A 273 23.56 7.99 16.74
C GLY A 273 22.26 8.65 17.22
N GLU A 274 21.50 9.29 16.33
CA GLU A 274 20.20 9.94 16.64
C GLU A 274 19.04 9.46 15.76
N SER A 275 19.32 9.09 14.50
CA SER A 275 18.37 8.53 13.54
C SER A 275 18.25 7.01 13.72
N PHE A 276 17.08 6.43 13.43
CA PHE A 276 16.85 4.98 13.33
C PHE A 276 17.59 4.11 14.38
N PRO A 277 17.47 4.39 15.69
CA PRO A 277 18.28 3.71 16.73
C PRO A 277 18.08 2.19 16.77
N GLU A 278 16.93 1.69 16.33
CA GLU A 278 16.61 0.27 16.14
C GLU A 278 17.49 -0.43 15.09
N HIS A 279 18.03 0.33 14.12
CA HIS A 279 18.97 -0.15 13.11
C HIS A 279 20.44 0.07 13.48
N TYR A 280 20.75 0.68 14.63
CA TYR A 280 22.14 0.97 15.03
C TYR A 280 22.96 -0.29 15.28
N ASN A 281 24.11 -0.40 14.60
CA ASN A 281 25.09 -1.45 14.86
C ASN A 281 26.52 -0.91 14.90
N SER A 282 27.12 -0.86 16.09
CA SER A 282 28.48 -0.31 16.29
C SER A 282 29.60 -1.02 15.51
N SER A 283 29.40 -2.27 15.07
CA SER A 283 30.36 -3.00 14.21
C SER A 283 30.18 -2.61 12.74
N PHE A 284 28.94 -2.35 12.31
CA PHE A 284 28.63 -1.81 10.99
C PHE A 284 29.09 -0.36 10.85
N CYS A 285 28.81 0.51 11.81
CA CYS A 285 29.21 1.92 11.74
C CYS A 285 30.74 2.12 11.66
N LYS A 286 31.54 1.26 12.30
CA LYS A 286 33.01 1.25 12.14
C LYS A 286 33.47 0.80 10.74
N LYS A 287 32.66 0.01 10.02
CA LYS A 287 32.93 -0.33 8.61
C LYS A 287 32.57 0.84 7.70
N LEU A 288 31.46 1.53 7.97
CA LEU A 288 31.01 2.72 7.25
C LEU A 288 32.01 3.89 7.40
N GLU A 289 32.44 4.18 8.64
CA GLU A 289 33.50 5.16 8.91
C GLU A 289 34.79 4.83 8.14
N LYS A 290 35.14 3.54 8.06
CA LYS A 290 36.35 3.07 7.36
C LYS A 290 36.23 3.11 5.83
N SER A 291 35.04 2.96 5.24
CA SER A 291 34.88 3.10 3.79
C SER A 291 34.96 4.56 3.35
N GLY A 292 34.67 5.51 4.24
CA GLY A 292 34.79 6.94 3.98
C GLY A 292 33.71 7.49 3.05
N LYS A 293 32.63 6.72 2.79
CA LYS A 293 31.45 7.21 2.08
C LYS A 293 30.57 8.06 2.99
N GLU A 294 29.75 8.91 2.39
CA GLU A 294 28.65 9.58 3.07
C GLU A 294 27.58 8.54 3.48
N PRO A 295 27.08 8.54 4.73
CA PRO A 295 25.99 7.64 5.13
C PRO A 295 24.71 7.88 4.32
N GLY A 296 24.04 6.80 3.90
CA GLY A 296 22.72 6.89 3.27
C GLY A 296 22.72 7.15 1.75
N THR A 297 23.88 7.36 1.13
CA THR A 297 24.02 7.45 -0.34
C THR A 297 24.37 6.09 -0.96
N PHE A 298 24.08 5.85 -2.24
CA PHE A 298 24.57 4.63 -2.91
C PHE A 298 26.08 4.73 -3.22
N PRO A 299 26.82 3.60 -3.26
CA PRO A 299 26.37 2.21 -3.05
C PRO A 299 26.20 1.85 -1.56
N LEU A 300 25.07 1.24 -1.19
CA LEU A 300 24.76 0.87 0.20
C LEU A 300 25.55 -0.38 0.64
N LEU A 301 26.22 -0.31 1.80
CA LEU A 301 27.18 -1.34 2.25
C LEU A 301 26.56 -2.68 2.69
N GLN A 302 25.23 -2.79 2.77
CA GLN A 302 24.53 -4.07 3.04
C GLN A 302 23.92 -4.68 1.77
N LEU A 303 23.97 -3.98 0.64
CA LEU A 303 23.71 -4.55 -0.68
C LEU A 303 25.01 -5.17 -1.23
N THR A 304 24.86 -6.16 -2.10
CA THR A 304 25.99 -6.76 -2.84
C THR A 304 26.46 -5.82 -3.94
N ASP A 305 27.63 -6.10 -4.51
CA ASP A 305 28.15 -5.36 -5.66
C ASP A 305 27.20 -5.46 -6.87
N GLU A 306 26.53 -6.61 -7.05
CA GLU A 306 25.52 -6.84 -8.10
C GLU A 306 24.24 -6.04 -7.87
N GLU A 307 23.74 -5.98 -6.63
CA GLU A 307 22.55 -5.19 -6.27
C GLU A 307 22.81 -3.67 -6.36
N ASN A 308 24.02 -3.21 -6.01
CA ASN A 308 24.43 -1.81 -6.21
C ASN A 308 24.65 -1.48 -7.69
N PHE A 309 25.22 -2.39 -8.48
CA PHE A 309 25.32 -2.21 -9.95
C PHE A 309 23.93 -2.17 -10.60
N GLY A 310 22.99 -2.98 -10.12
CA GLY A 310 21.59 -2.95 -10.54
C GLY A 310 20.88 -1.64 -10.19
N HIS A 311 21.17 -1.07 -9.01
CA HIS A 311 20.71 0.27 -8.64
C HIS A 311 21.21 1.32 -9.64
N ASP A 312 22.50 1.32 -9.92
CA ASP A 312 23.14 2.30 -10.80
C ASP A 312 22.54 2.24 -12.21
N LEU A 313 22.33 1.03 -12.76
CA LEU A 313 21.61 0.83 -14.02
C LEU A 313 20.17 1.37 -13.97
N PHE A 314 19.43 1.05 -12.90
CA PHE A 314 18.04 1.48 -12.69
C PHE A 314 17.90 3.01 -12.73
N TYR A 315 18.87 3.72 -12.15
CA TYR A 315 18.97 5.18 -12.09
C TYR A 315 19.72 5.82 -13.28
N GLY A 316 19.98 5.06 -14.35
CA GLY A 316 20.51 5.61 -15.60
C GLY A 316 22.01 5.93 -15.58
N LEU A 317 22.75 5.47 -14.57
CA LEU A 317 24.22 5.46 -14.61
C LEU A 317 24.65 4.38 -15.60
N SER A 318 24.79 4.77 -16.88
CA SER A 318 25.16 3.83 -17.94
C SER A 318 26.67 3.59 -17.99
N PHE A 319 27.06 2.31 -18.01
CA PHE A 319 28.45 1.86 -18.10
C PHE A 319 28.82 1.30 -19.48
N THR A 320 27.84 1.19 -20.39
CA THR A 320 27.95 0.60 -21.74
C THR A 320 27.41 1.56 -22.81
N PRO A 321 27.79 1.41 -24.10
CA PRO A 321 27.28 2.27 -25.18
C PRO A 321 25.81 1.97 -25.51
N GLY A 322 24.91 2.80 -25.01
CA GLY A 322 23.46 2.68 -25.20
C GLY A 322 22.71 3.77 -24.43
N PRO A 323 21.37 3.80 -24.46
CA PRO A 323 20.58 4.68 -23.60
C PRO A 323 20.72 4.34 -22.11
N GLY A 324 21.03 3.08 -21.74
CA GLY A 324 20.97 2.60 -20.36
C GLY A 324 19.54 2.20 -19.96
N ALA A 325 19.36 1.65 -18.75
CA ALA A 325 18.08 1.08 -18.35
C ALA A 325 17.02 2.13 -17.95
N ASN A 326 17.45 3.23 -17.33
CA ASN A 326 16.63 4.43 -17.03
C ASN A 326 15.26 4.17 -16.38
N CYS A 327 15.12 3.09 -15.62
CA CYS A 327 13.85 2.66 -15.04
C CYS A 327 13.22 3.75 -14.15
N PHE A 328 14.06 4.54 -13.47
CA PHE A 328 13.65 5.68 -12.63
C PHE A 328 12.79 6.74 -13.35
N ILE A 329 12.84 6.84 -14.70
CA ILE A 329 12.06 7.84 -15.45
C ILE A 329 10.56 7.72 -15.17
N CYS A 330 10.05 6.50 -15.00
CA CYS A 330 8.67 6.24 -14.56
C CYS A 330 8.62 5.64 -13.14
N HIS A 331 9.61 4.83 -12.76
CA HIS A 331 9.64 4.13 -11.46
C HIS A 331 10.44 4.89 -10.39
N SER A 332 10.07 6.15 -10.14
CA SER A 332 10.61 6.97 -9.05
C SER A 332 9.55 7.94 -8.52
N ASN A 333 9.66 8.32 -7.24
CA ASN A 333 8.80 9.34 -6.64
C ASN A 333 9.21 10.76 -7.05
N GLY A 334 10.52 11.02 -7.21
CA GLY A 334 11.10 12.36 -7.39
C GLY A 334 11.39 12.76 -8.85
N GLY A 335 11.38 11.82 -9.80
CA GLY A 335 11.67 12.08 -11.21
C GLY A 335 13.15 12.41 -11.47
N PHE A 336 13.42 13.49 -12.22
CA PHE A 336 14.79 13.84 -12.62
C PHE A 336 15.65 14.30 -11.43
N GLY A 337 16.61 13.47 -11.04
CA GLY A 337 17.51 13.72 -9.91
C GLY A 337 17.18 12.93 -8.64
N ASP A 338 16.11 12.13 -8.66
CA ASP A 338 15.89 11.02 -7.74
C ASP A 338 17.08 10.03 -7.90
N ASP A 339 17.71 9.68 -6.80
CA ASP A 339 18.83 8.73 -6.72
C ASP A 339 18.49 7.52 -5.84
N GLY A 340 17.21 7.33 -5.55
CA GLY A 340 16.72 6.21 -4.77
C GLY A 340 17.16 6.21 -3.31
N THR A 341 17.58 7.34 -2.74
CA THR A 341 17.94 7.47 -1.31
C THR A 341 16.77 7.86 -0.40
N GLU A 342 15.57 8.13 -0.95
CA GLU A 342 14.42 8.60 -0.16
C GLU A 342 13.83 7.50 0.73
N LEU A 343 13.61 7.78 2.01
CA LEU A 343 13.11 6.80 2.98
C LEU A 343 11.76 6.16 2.57
N LEU A 344 10.90 6.93 1.91
CA LEU A 344 9.55 6.52 1.49
C LEU A 344 9.43 6.35 -0.04
N GLN A 345 10.53 6.08 -0.73
CA GLN A 345 10.55 5.81 -2.18
C GLN A 345 9.60 4.65 -2.52
N THR A 346 8.56 4.87 -3.35
CA THR A 346 7.59 3.83 -3.77
C THR A 346 7.86 3.30 -5.17
N TYR A 347 8.75 3.96 -5.92
CA TYR A 347 9.13 3.61 -7.29
C TYR A 347 7.96 3.69 -8.28
N SER A 348 7.19 4.78 -8.20
CA SER A 348 6.07 5.11 -9.09
C SER A 348 5.93 6.63 -9.23
N ASP A 349 5.96 7.13 -10.45
CA ASP A 349 5.62 8.52 -10.81
C ASP A 349 4.11 8.81 -10.71
N HIS A 350 3.32 7.78 -10.39
CA HIS A 350 1.86 7.75 -10.39
C HIS A 350 1.19 8.17 -11.71
N GLY A 351 1.97 8.30 -12.79
CA GLY A 351 1.54 8.68 -14.13
C GLY A 351 0.95 7.50 -14.91
N TYR A 352 0.59 7.77 -16.18
CA TYR A 352 0.02 6.79 -17.10
C TYR A 352 0.87 6.68 -18.36
N HIS A 353 1.24 5.45 -18.73
CA HIS A 353 2.14 5.17 -19.86
C HIS A 353 1.65 4.00 -20.70
N ASN A 354 2.00 3.97 -21.99
CA ASN A 354 1.84 2.81 -22.86
C ASN A 354 3.22 2.30 -23.31
N ILE A 355 3.65 1.19 -22.68
CA ILE A 355 4.94 0.53 -22.94
C ILE A 355 4.91 -0.46 -24.13
N GLY A 356 3.76 -0.64 -24.77
CA GLY A 356 3.59 -1.61 -25.86
C GLY A 356 3.46 -3.06 -25.39
N THR A 357 2.90 -3.30 -24.21
CA THR A 357 2.65 -4.66 -23.71
C THR A 357 1.83 -5.47 -24.74
N PRO A 358 2.25 -6.69 -25.13
CA PRO A 358 1.44 -7.58 -25.95
C PRO A 358 0.11 -7.95 -25.29
N LEU A 359 -0.92 -8.24 -26.08
CA LEU A 359 -2.17 -8.80 -25.55
C LEU A 359 -1.89 -10.19 -24.94
N ASN A 360 -2.32 -10.43 -23.71
CA ASN A 360 -2.40 -11.78 -23.17
C ASN A 360 -3.52 -12.54 -23.89
N PRO A 361 -3.21 -13.56 -24.73
CA PRO A 361 -4.23 -14.25 -25.52
C PRO A 361 -5.20 -15.07 -24.66
N GLN A 362 -4.85 -15.34 -23.40
CA GLN A 362 -5.65 -16.10 -22.44
C GLN A 362 -6.53 -15.20 -21.56
N ILE A 363 -6.46 -13.87 -21.69
CA ILE A 363 -7.32 -12.98 -20.91
C ILE A 363 -8.78 -13.05 -21.43
N PRO A 364 -9.80 -13.29 -20.58
CA PRO A 364 -11.15 -13.59 -21.08
C PRO A 364 -11.86 -12.46 -21.84
N ASN A 365 -11.38 -11.22 -21.70
CA ASN A 365 -12.07 -10.01 -22.16
C ASN A 365 -11.06 -8.92 -22.60
N GLY A 366 -10.34 -9.14 -23.72
CA GLY A 366 -9.43 -8.16 -24.31
C GLY A 366 -9.97 -7.50 -25.59
N PRO A 367 -9.37 -6.38 -26.06
CA PRO A 367 -8.32 -5.61 -25.38
C PRO A 367 -8.91 -4.56 -24.41
N ASP A 368 -8.09 -4.03 -23.52
CA ASP A 368 -8.46 -3.04 -22.50
C ASP A 368 -7.86 -1.66 -22.77
N THR A 369 -8.69 -0.66 -23.04
CA THR A 369 -8.26 0.69 -23.43
C THR A 369 -7.58 1.50 -22.32
N GLY A 370 -7.58 1.02 -21.07
CA GLY A 370 -6.91 1.67 -19.95
C GLY A 370 -7.52 3.03 -19.61
N LEU A 371 -6.67 4.04 -19.41
CA LEU A 371 -7.06 5.41 -19.01
C LEU A 371 -8.15 6.02 -19.90
N ASN A 372 -8.17 5.73 -21.20
CA ASN A 372 -9.16 6.29 -22.12
C ASN A 372 -10.61 5.93 -21.73
N ARG A 373 -10.81 4.77 -21.09
CA ARG A 373 -12.11 4.36 -20.51
C ARG A 373 -12.60 5.37 -19.44
N HIS A 374 -11.69 6.05 -18.76
CA HIS A 374 -11.96 6.94 -17.64
C HIS A 374 -11.99 8.43 -18.01
N THR A 375 -11.16 8.89 -18.95
CA THR A 375 -11.06 10.32 -19.29
C THR A 375 -11.91 10.73 -20.50
N SER A 376 -12.03 9.88 -21.53
CA SER A 376 -12.76 10.16 -22.79
C SER A 376 -12.37 11.46 -23.56
N THR A 377 -11.31 12.13 -23.13
CA THR A 377 -10.70 13.31 -23.77
C THR A 377 -9.82 12.90 -24.94
N LEU A 378 -9.72 13.77 -25.95
CA LEU A 378 -9.02 13.47 -27.21
C LEU A 378 -7.52 13.11 -27.08
N ASP A 379 -6.88 13.46 -25.97
CA ASP A 379 -5.45 13.24 -25.73
C ASP A 379 -5.12 11.96 -24.91
N SER A 380 -6.13 11.19 -24.50
CA SER A 380 -5.92 9.87 -23.87
C SER A 380 -6.08 8.76 -24.91
N ALA A 381 -5.00 8.39 -25.59
CA ALA A 381 -4.97 7.23 -26.49
C ALA A 381 -5.16 5.91 -25.70
N ASP A 382 -5.57 4.85 -26.40
CA ASP A 382 -5.73 3.53 -25.80
C ASP A 382 -4.37 2.92 -25.36
N GLY A 383 -4.42 2.04 -24.37
CA GLY A 383 -3.25 1.29 -23.88
C GLY A 383 -2.43 2.01 -22.81
N PHE A 384 -2.88 3.18 -22.35
CA PHE A 384 -2.25 3.91 -21.24
C PHE A 384 -2.71 3.38 -19.89
N PHE A 385 -1.76 2.94 -19.06
CA PHE A 385 -2.02 2.38 -17.73
C PHE A 385 -1.14 3.02 -16.66
N LYS A 386 -1.65 3.06 -15.42
CA LYS A 386 -0.95 3.64 -14.27
C LYS A 386 0.38 2.91 -14.01
N THR A 387 1.46 3.65 -13.78
CA THR A 387 2.72 3.08 -13.26
C THR A 387 2.47 2.49 -11.87
N PRO A 388 2.56 1.16 -11.66
CA PRO A 388 2.39 0.58 -10.34
C PRO A 388 3.64 0.83 -9.48
N PRO A 389 3.51 0.92 -8.14
CA PRO A 389 4.68 0.80 -7.27
C PRO A 389 5.31 -0.59 -7.46
N ILE A 390 6.64 -0.65 -7.56
CA ILE A 390 7.38 -1.91 -7.78
C ILE A 390 7.98 -2.50 -6.50
N ARG A 391 7.70 -1.91 -5.34
CA ARG A 391 7.89 -2.61 -4.05
C ARG A 391 7.13 -3.93 -4.06
N ASN A 392 7.72 -4.97 -3.50
CA ASN A 392 7.16 -6.32 -3.48
C ASN A 392 6.87 -6.95 -4.88
N VAL A 393 7.39 -6.39 -5.98
CA VAL A 393 7.12 -6.91 -7.33
C VAL A 393 7.60 -8.36 -7.48
N ALA A 394 8.78 -8.69 -6.98
CA ALA A 394 9.32 -10.06 -6.92
C ALA A 394 8.78 -10.89 -5.73
N LYS A 395 8.14 -10.26 -4.74
CA LYS A 395 7.75 -10.92 -3.47
C LYS A 395 6.92 -12.17 -3.67
N GLY A 396 7.40 -13.26 -3.08
CA GLY A 396 6.77 -14.57 -3.17
C GLY A 396 7.21 -15.42 -4.37
N ALA A 397 7.88 -14.84 -5.39
CA ALA A 397 8.36 -15.53 -6.59
C ALA A 397 9.50 -16.52 -6.28
N LYS A 398 9.11 -17.65 -5.69
CA LYS A 398 9.94 -18.82 -5.43
C LYS A 398 9.68 -19.85 -6.54
N SER A 399 10.51 -20.90 -6.62
CA SER A 399 10.47 -21.92 -7.68
C SER A 399 9.11 -22.58 -7.97
N ASN A 400 8.15 -22.47 -7.05
CA ASN A 400 6.84 -23.11 -7.11
C ASN A 400 5.68 -22.09 -7.07
N PHE A 401 5.94 -20.80 -7.31
CA PHE A 401 4.90 -19.75 -7.33
C PHE A 401 5.13 -18.78 -8.50
N THR A 402 4.22 -18.83 -9.48
CA THR A 402 4.23 -17.90 -10.61
C THR A 402 3.45 -16.64 -10.29
N LYS A 403 4.04 -15.49 -10.61
CA LYS A 403 3.42 -14.16 -10.60
C LYS A 403 3.06 -13.75 -12.03
N ALA A 404 2.28 -12.69 -12.15
CA ALA A 404 2.01 -12.05 -13.43
C ALA A 404 2.33 -10.55 -13.35
N TYR A 405 2.80 -9.96 -14.44
CA TYR A 405 3.25 -8.57 -14.51
C TYR A 405 2.54 -7.85 -15.68
N THR A 406 2.38 -6.53 -15.57
CA THR A 406 1.45 -5.65 -16.32
C THR A 406 -0.04 -5.82 -15.98
N HIS A 407 -0.89 -4.99 -16.61
CA HIS A 407 -2.36 -4.95 -16.45
C HIS A 407 -3.05 -6.24 -16.90
N ASN A 408 -2.56 -6.81 -18.00
CA ASN A 408 -3.08 -8.03 -18.62
C ASN A 408 -2.27 -9.29 -18.24
N GLY A 409 -1.19 -9.13 -17.47
CA GLY A 409 -0.45 -10.25 -16.90
C GLY A 409 0.31 -11.10 -17.92
N TYR A 410 0.70 -10.51 -19.06
CA TYR A 410 1.39 -11.22 -20.15
C TYR A 410 2.68 -11.90 -19.67
N PHE A 411 3.55 -11.16 -18.97
CA PHE A 411 4.82 -11.70 -18.47
C PHE A 411 4.66 -12.43 -17.14
N LYS A 412 5.46 -13.47 -16.91
CA LYS A 412 5.36 -14.41 -15.77
C LYS A 412 6.53 -14.35 -14.77
N SER A 413 7.56 -13.56 -15.05
CA SER A 413 8.69 -13.30 -14.13
C SER A 413 9.19 -11.85 -14.25
N VAL A 414 9.95 -11.38 -13.25
CA VAL A 414 10.58 -10.04 -13.30
C VAL A 414 11.63 -10.01 -14.42
N GLU A 415 12.37 -11.10 -14.56
CA GLU A 415 13.35 -11.36 -15.60
C GLU A 415 12.74 -11.15 -17.00
N THR A 416 11.54 -11.70 -17.26
CA THR A 416 10.90 -11.56 -18.58
C THR A 416 10.45 -10.14 -18.89
N ILE A 417 9.91 -9.39 -17.91
CA ILE A 417 9.51 -7.99 -18.15
C ILE A 417 10.72 -7.05 -18.26
N VAL A 418 11.80 -7.29 -17.51
CA VAL A 418 13.09 -6.58 -17.70
C VAL A 418 13.66 -6.87 -19.09
N HIS A 419 13.66 -8.13 -19.53
CA HIS A 419 14.13 -8.51 -20.86
C HIS A 419 13.26 -7.91 -21.98
N PHE A 420 11.94 -7.79 -21.78
CA PHE A 420 11.05 -7.07 -22.69
C PHE A 420 11.43 -5.59 -22.78
N TYR A 421 11.63 -4.92 -21.65
CA TYR A 421 12.08 -3.52 -21.63
C TYR A 421 13.41 -3.32 -22.36
N ASN A 422 14.35 -4.27 -22.27
CA ASN A 422 15.61 -4.19 -23.01
C ASN A 422 15.43 -4.41 -24.52
N THR A 423 14.56 -5.35 -24.94
CA THR A 423 14.63 -5.96 -26.28
C THR A 423 13.39 -5.87 -27.17
N ARG A 424 12.27 -5.26 -26.73
CA ARG A 424 11.00 -5.11 -27.46
C ARG A 424 11.15 -4.73 -28.95
N ASP A 425 12.04 -3.80 -29.25
CA ASP A 425 12.28 -3.20 -30.57
C ASP A 425 13.59 -3.71 -31.21
N ALA A 426 14.38 -4.48 -30.47
CA ALA A 426 15.57 -5.17 -30.98
C ALA A 426 15.22 -6.53 -31.62
N LYS A 427 14.16 -7.20 -31.14
CA LYS A 427 13.72 -8.51 -31.64
C LYS A 427 12.75 -8.42 -32.82
N VAL A 428 12.63 -9.53 -33.54
CA VAL A 428 11.62 -9.69 -34.59
C VAL A 428 10.22 -9.84 -33.99
N ARG A 429 9.20 -9.46 -34.77
CA ARG A 429 7.79 -9.68 -34.39
C ARG A 429 7.44 -11.16 -34.55
N CYS A 430 6.83 -11.79 -33.54
CA CYS A 430 6.49 -13.22 -33.58
C CYS A 430 5.60 -13.57 -34.79
N GLU A 431 4.74 -12.64 -35.21
CA GLU A 431 3.86 -12.75 -36.38
C GLU A 431 4.61 -12.83 -37.72
N THR A 432 5.93 -12.58 -37.74
CA THR A 432 6.78 -12.73 -38.93
C THR A 432 7.44 -14.11 -39.04
N ILE A 433 7.29 -14.96 -38.02
CA ILE A 433 7.85 -16.32 -37.97
C ILE A 433 6.78 -17.31 -38.50
N PRO A 434 6.98 -17.95 -39.68
CA PRO A 434 5.97 -18.84 -40.27
C PRO A 434 5.57 -20.01 -39.38
N GLU A 435 6.49 -20.52 -38.56
CA GLU A 435 6.27 -21.62 -37.62
C GLU A 435 5.29 -21.26 -36.48
N LEU A 436 5.01 -19.96 -36.28
CA LEU A 436 4.06 -19.46 -35.27
C LEU A 436 2.68 -19.10 -35.85
N GLU A 437 2.42 -19.34 -37.14
CA GLU A 437 1.11 -19.08 -37.75
C GLU A 437 0.01 -19.91 -37.07
N GLY A 438 -0.94 -19.23 -36.41
CA GLY A 438 -2.03 -19.87 -35.67
C GLY A 438 -1.65 -20.42 -34.29
N VAL A 439 -0.42 -20.18 -33.83
CA VAL A 439 0.02 -20.51 -32.46
C VAL A 439 -0.43 -19.40 -31.49
N GLU A 440 -0.85 -19.80 -30.29
CA GLU A 440 -1.20 -18.86 -29.22
C GLU A 440 0.09 -18.21 -28.68
N LEU A 441 0.27 -16.90 -28.91
CA LEU A 441 1.52 -16.17 -28.64
C LEU A 441 1.71 -15.80 -27.16
N THR A 442 1.74 -16.79 -26.27
CA THR A 442 2.05 -16.61 -24.85
C THR A 442 3.49 -16.12 -24.65
N ALA A 443 3.81 -15.60 -23.46
CA ALA A 443 5.18 -15.17 -23.14
C ALA A 443 6.20 -16.33 -23.20
N GLU A 444 5.79 -17.57 -22.91
CA GLU A 444 6.62 -18.76 -23.07
C GLU A 444 6.96 -19.00 -24.55
N VAL A 445 5.97 -18.92 -25.44
CA VAL A 445 6.17 -19.06 -26.90
C VAL A 445 7.07 -17.94 -27.45
N ALA A 446 6.86 -16.70 -27.01
CA ALA A 446 7.66 -15.56 -27.43
C ALA A 446 9.14 -15.72 -27.05
N LEU A 447 9.41 -16.08 -25.79
CA LEU A 447 10.76 -16.35 -25.29
C LEU A 447 11.43 -17.54 -26.00
N ALA A 448 10.70 -18.64 -26.21
CA ALA A 448 11.23 -19.84 -26.85
C ALA A 448 11.62 -19.65 -28.33
N ASN A 449 11.10 -18.61 -28.98
CA ASN A 449 11.34 -18.29 -30.38
C ASN A 449 12.11 -16.97 -30.59
N ASP A 450 12.67 -16.40 -29.52
CA ASP A 450 13.46 -15.15 -29.54
C ASP A 450 12.73 -13.98 -30.23
N CYS A 451 11.44 -13.81 -29.94
CA CYS A 451 10.57 -12.80 -30.56
C CYS A 451 9.69 -12.09 -29.52
N TRP A 452 9.03 -11.01 -29.95
CA TRP A 452 7.92 -10.40 -29.20
C TRP A 452 6.71 -10.21 -30.11
N PRO A 453 5.47 -10.44 -29.65
CA PRO A 453 4.29 -10.16 -30.48
C PRO A 453 4.12 -8.66 -30.76
N ALA A 454 3.12 -8.32 -31.57
CA ALA A 454 2.61 -6.98 -31.68
C ALA A 454 2.06 -6.48 -30.32
N PRO A 455 2.18 -5.17 -30.02
CA PRO A 455 1.63 -4.61 -28.79
C PRO A 455 0.09 -4.61 -28.83
N GLU A 456 -0.57 -4.69 -27.67
CA GLU A 456 -2.04 -4.67 -27.55
C GLU A 456 -2.65 -3.39 -28.17
N PHE A 457 -1.95 -2.27 -27.99
CA PHE A 457 -2.19 -0.98 -28.64
C PHE A 457 -0.85 -0.39 -29.10
N PRO A 458 -0.80 0.37 -30.22
CA PRO A 458 0.43 1.00 -30.69
C PRO A 458 1.12 1.77 -29.56
N ASP A 459 2.40 1.49 -29.33
CA ASP A 459 3.12 2.06 -28.20
C ASP A 459 3.47 3.53 -28.42
N THR A 460 3.63 4.26 -27.30
CA THR A 460 3.91 5.70 -27.31
C THR A 460 5.14 6.08 -26.49
N ALA A 461 5.72 5.13 -25.76
CA ALA A 461 6.98 5.32 -25.06
C ALA A 461 8.10 5.65 -26.07
N ALA A 462 8.97 6.61 -25.73
CA ALA A 462 10.03 7.02 -26.64
C ALA A 462 11.05 5.86 -26.84
N PRO A 463 11.55 5.59 -28.06
CA PRO A 463 12.48 4.50 -28.36
C PRO A 463 13.84 4.54 -27.63
N PHE A 464 14.12 5.62 -26.89
CA PHE A 464 15.33 5.81 -26.09
C PHE A 464 15.10 5.57 -24.58
N ILE A 465 13.85 5.28 -24.18
CA ILE A 465 13.46 5.00 -22.78
C ILE A 465 13.24 3.49 -22.58
N ILE A 466 12.66 2.81 -23.58
CA ILE A 466 12.48 1.34 -23.59
C ILE A 466 12.67 0.77 -25.01
N GLY A 467 12.96 -0.52 -25.08
CA GLY A 467 12.76 -1.38 -26.25
C GLY A 467 14.02 -1.79 -27.01
N ASN A 468 15.06 -0.97 -27.02
CA ASN A 468 16.38 -1.35 -27.52
C ASN A 468 17.47 -0.72 -26.66
N LEU A 469 17.55 -1.18 -25.41
CA LEU A 469 18.38 -0.55 -24.38
C LEU A 469 19.85 -1.00 -24.47
N GLY A 470 20.11 -2.11 -25.14
CA GLY A 470 21.45 -2.63 -25.39
C GLY A 470 22.10 -3.31 -24.17
N LEU A 471 21.32 -3.61 -23.13
CA LEU A 471 21.81 -4.21 -21.89
C LEU A 471 22.30 -5.64 -22.12
N THR A 472 23.39 -6.03 -21.47
CA THR A 472 23.87 -7.42 -21.45
C THR A 472 23.03 -8.28 -20.49
N GLN A 473 23.21 -9.60 -20.56
CA GLN A 473 22.56 -10.53 -19.63
C GLN A 473 22.98 -10.27 -18.17
N GLU A 474 24.21 -9.85 -17.93
CA GLU A 474 24.72 -9.46 -16.61
C GLU A 474 24.09 -8.15 -16.11
N GLU A 475 23.85 -7.18 -17.00
CA GLU A 475 23.14 -5.93 -16.67
C GLU A 475 21.65 -6.18 -16.38
N GLU A 476 20.97 -7.05 -17.14
CA GLU A 476 19.62 -7.51 -16.83
C GLU A 476 19.55 -8.25 -15.49
N ALA A 477 20.51 -9.13 -15.21
CA ALA A 477 20.59 -9.87 -13.94
C ALA A 477 20.79 -8.92 -12.75
N ALA A 478 21.68 -7.93 -12.87
CA ALA A 478 21.91 -6.93 -11.85
C ALA A 478 20.67 -6.07 -11.57
N LEU A 479 19.97 -5.60 -12.60
CA LEU A 479 18.68 -4.91 -12.45
C LEU A 479 17.66 -5.76 -11.68
N VAL A 480 17.53 -7.04 -12.04
CA VAL A 480 16.65 -7.98 -11.34
C VAL A 480 17.10 -8.20 -9.88
N ALA A 481 18.40 -8.26 -9.61
CA ALA A 481 18.94 -8.35 -8.25
C ALA A 481 18.56 -7.12 -7.42
N TYR A 482 18.74 -5.91 -7.95
CA TYR A 482 18.32 -4.68 -7.29
C TYR A 482 16.80 -4.64 -7.04
N ILE A 483 15.98 -4.99 -8.03
CA ILE A 483 14.51 -5.04 -7.89
C ILE A 483 14.08 -6.02 -6.79
N LYS A 484 14.80 -7.15 -6.60
CA LYS A 484 14.56 -8.09 -5.50
C LYS A 484 14.95 -7.54 -4.11
N THR A 485 15.77 -6.48 -4.03
CA THR A 485 16.02 -5.79 -2.76
C THR A 485 14.81 -5.01 -2.23
N LEU A 486 13.81 -4.75 -3.10
CA LEU A 486 12.58 -4.01 -2.81
C LEU A 486 11.45 -4.89 -2.25
N GLU A 487 11.74 -6.14 -1.88
CA GLU A 487 10.82 -7.03 -1.16
C GLU A 487 10.86 -6.74 0.35
N ASP A 488 9.73 -6.36 0.93
CA ASP A 488 9.57 -6.15 2.37
C ASP A 488 9.77 -7.45 3.15
N GLN A 489 10.50 -7.38 4.27
CA GLN A 489 10.62 -8.50 5.21
C GLN A 489 9.32 -8.74 6.00
N HIS A 490 8.59 -7.67 6.33
CA HIS A 490 7.26 -7.79 6.93
C HIS A 490 6.26 -8.39 5.94
N THR A 491 5.29 -9.15 6.43
CA THR A 491 4.18 -9.68 5.63
C THR A 491 2.92 -9.69 6.50
N ALA A 492 1.89 -8.95 6.09
CA ALA A 492 0.63 -8.88 6.81
C ALA A 492 0.04 -10.28 7.05
N LYS A 493 -0.49 -10.47 8.26
CA LYS A 493 -1.11 -11.72 8.72
C LYS A 493 -2.58 -11.48 9.04
N THR A 494 -3.40 -12.51 8.83
CA THR A 494 -4.82 -12.53 9.23
C THR A 494 -4.98 -12.06 10.67
N PRO A 495 -5.87 -11.09 10.96
CA PRO A 495 -6.06 -10.56 12.30
C PRO A 495 -6.61 -11.62 13.26
N VAL A 496 -6.12 -11.62 14.50
CA VAL A 496 -6.58 -12.54 15.54
C VAL A 496 -7.95 -12.08 16.07
N LEU A 497 -8.94 -12.96 16.06
CA LEU A 497 -10.28 -12.66 16.57
C LEU A 497 -10.27 -12.51 18.10
N VAL A 498 -10.34 -11.28 18.59
CA VAL A 498 -10.57 -10.97 20.01
C VAL A 498 -12.01 -11.40 20.38
N LYS A 499 -12.17 -12.12 21.49
CA LYS A 499 -13.48 -12.63 21.93
C LYS A 499 -14.21 -11.58 22.76
N ALA A 500 -15.38 -11.11 22.30
CA ALA A 500 -16.23 -10.11 22.97
C ALA A 500 -16.45 -10.24 24.50
N LYS A 501 -16.24 -11.42 25.10
CA LYS A 501 -16.26 -11.61 26.57
C LYS A 501 -15.11 -10.93 27.33
N SER A 502 -14.07 -10.43 26.65
CA SER A 502 -13.00 -9.63 27.28
C SER A 502 -13.42 -8.20 27.60
N PHE A 503 -14.55 -7.72 27.07
CA PHE A 503 -15.09 -6.39 27.33
C PHE A 503 -16.25 -6.49 28.32
N ASN A 504 -15.97 -6.25 29.61
CA ASN A 504 -16.98 -6.30 30.67
C ASN A 504 -16.76 -5.15 31.66
N ALA A 505 -17.82 -4.36 31.91
CA ALA A 505 -17.84 -3.05 32.56
C ALA A 505 -17.28 -1.86 31.72
N SER A 506 -17.80 -0.67 32.00
CA SER A 506 -17.70 0.53 31.12
C SER A 506 -16.26 0.88 30.71
N PRO A 507 -15.92 0.82 29.39
CA PRO A 507 -14.54 0.99 28.92
C PRO A 507 -13.93 2.34 29.32
N ILE A 508 -14.69 3.43 29.17
CA ILE A 508 -14.25 4.81 29.39
C ILE A 508 -13.98 5.14 30.87
N VAL A 509 -14.38 4.29 31.82
CA VAL A 509 -14.02 4.47 33.25
C VAL A 509 -12.90 3.51 33.66
N TYR A 510 -12.83 2.29 33.09
CA TYR A 510 -11.76 1.34 33.39
C TYR A 510 -10.42 1.70 32.71
N LEU A 511 -10.44 2.27 31.49
CA LEU A 511 -9.24 2.78 30.81
C LEU A 511 -8.52 3.88 31.63
N PHE A 512 -9.27 4.67 32.40
CA PHE A 512 -8.76 5.89 33.06
C PHE A 512 -8.54 5.74 34.58
N ALA A 513 -8.85 4.59 35.20
CA ALA A 513 -8.93 4.48 36.66
C ALA A 513 -7.99 3.44 37.32
N SER A 514 -7.21 2.66 36.57
CA SER A 514 -6.32 1.61 37.13
C SER A 514 -4.83 1.84 36.88
N GLU A 515 -4.18 2.50 37.83
CA GLU A 515 -2.77 2.25 38.13
C GLU A 515 -2.60 0.79 38.58
N ASN A 516 -2.48 -0.19 37.65
CA ASN A 516 -1.82 -1.50 37.78
C ASN A 516 -2.13 -2.44 36.58
N TRP A 517 -1.47 -2.21 35.44
CA TRP A 517 -1.59 -3.00 34.20
C TRP A 517 -0.66 -4.25 34.17
N SER A 518 -0.59 -5.04 35.26
CA SER A 518 0.58 -5.92 35.48
C SER A 518 0.35 -7.42 35.81
N ASN A 519 -0.88 -7.97 35.80
CA ASN A 519 -1.11 -9.27 36.47
C ASN A 519 -1.96 -10.39 35.79
N GLU A 520 -2.56 -10.24 34.59
CA GLU A 520 -3.44 -11.32 34.06
C GLU A 520 -3.31 -11.60 32.54
N ILE A 521 -2.72 -12.77 32.17
CA ILE A 521 -3.28 -13.87 31.32
C ILE A 521 -2.16 -14.77 30.74
N CYS A 522 -2.34 -16.11 30.69
CA CYS A 522 -1.47 -17.11 30.02
C CYS A 522 -2.23 -17.80 28.86
N GLU A 523 -1.66 -18.41 27.80
CA GLU A 523 -0.31 -18.53 27.18
C GLU A 523 -0.50 -19.23 25.79
N LEU A 524 0.46 -19.15 24.83
CA LEU A 524 0.87 -20.27 23.91
C LEU A 524 1.83 -19.84 22.76
N GLY A 525 2.93 -20.58 22.58
CA GLY A 525 3.57 -20.79 21.25
C GLY A 525 4.87 -20.05 20.93
N ALA A 526 6.03 -20.62 21.31
CA ALA A 526 7.34 -20.16 20.85
C ALA A 526 7.63 -20.58 19.40
N SER A 527 8.31 -19.72 18.62
CA SER A 527 8.95 -20.10 17.36
C SER A 527 10.39 -20.56 17.58
N ALA A 528 10.86 -21.46 16.72
CA ALA A 528 12.25 -21.86 16.64
C ALA A 528 12.95 -21.18 15.44
N ASP A 529 14.27 -21.31 15.43
CA ASP A 529 15.18 -21.12 14.29
C ASP A 529 15.55 -19.68 13.86
N GLY A 530 16.76 -19.26 14.29
CA GLY A 530 17.56 -18.39 13.42
C GLY A 530 18.66 -17.56 14.08
N VAL A 531 18.32 -16.75 15.09
CA VAL A 531 19.25 -15.80 15.72
C VAL A 531 19.13 -15.89 17.24
N GLN A 532 20.27 -16.01 17.94
CA GLN A 532 20.29 -16.11 19.41
C GLN A 532 19.85 -14.77 20.04
N PRO A 533 18.80 -14.75 20.88
CA PRO A 533 18.40 -13.53 21.57
C PRO A 533 19.39 -13.18 22.70
N VAL A 534 19.57 -11.88 22.95
CA VAL A 534 20.23 -11.41 24.17
C VAL A 534 19.41 -11.89 25.37
N SER A 535 20.06 -12.63 26.27
CA SER A 535 19.46 -13.14 27.49
C SER A 535 19.04 -11.99 28.41
N VAL A 536 17.72 -11.76 28.51
CA VAL A 536 17.11 -10.95 29.57
C VAL A 536 16.29 -11.89 30.46
N THR A 537 16.52 -11.81 31.77
CA THR A 537 15.88 -12.69 32.76
C THR A 537 14.39 -12.42 32.86
N THR A 538 13.57 -13.41 32.51
CA THR A 538 12.11 -13.39 32.69
C THR A 538 11.70 -13.39 34.17
N PRO A 539 10.82 -12.47 34.60
CA PRO A 539 9.94 -12.71 35.74
C PRO A 539 8.96 -13.84 35.37
N LYS A 540 8.65 -14.70 36.33
CA LYS A 540 7.66 -15.77 36.15
C LYS A 540 6.25 -15.16 36.25
N ASN A 541 5.32 -15.60 35.38
CA ASN A 541 3.85 -15.38 35.36
C ASN A 541 3.29 -14.39 34.27
N CYS A 542 3.26 -14.83 32.99
CA CYS A 542 2.37 -14.51 31.81
C CYS A 542 1.55 -13.19 31.65
N ILE A 543 1.27 -12.62 30.45
CA ILE A 543 1.70 -12.81 29.03
C ILE A 543 2.64 -11.64 28.66
N GLN A 544 3.38 -11.76 27.56
CA GLN A 544 4.37 -10.76 27.12
C GLN A 544 3.71 -9.46 26.62
N PHE A 545 4.07 -8.35 27.27
CA PHE A 545 3.63 -6.98 26.94
C PHE A 545 4.17 -6.49 25.58
N ASN A 546 5.28 -7.06 25.09
CA ASN A 546 5.82 -6.75 23.76
C ASN A 546 4.83 -7.13 22.63
N ASP A 547 4.08 -8.23 22.75
CA ASP A 547 3.06 -8.60 21.75
C ASP A 547 1.80 -7.70 21.80
N LEU A 548 1.71 -6.79 22.77
CA LEU A 548 0.65 -5.77 22.88
C LEU A 548 1.16 -4.35 22.59
N LEU A 549 2.46 -4.08 22.77
CA LEU A 549 3.07 -2.79 22.48
C LEU A 549 3.83 -2.70 21.15
N ASP A 550 4.30 -3.79 20.55
CA ASP A 550 4.55 -3.81 19.09
C ASP A 550 3.24 -3.47 18.34
N VAL A 551 2.09 -3.77 18.96
CA VAL A 551 0.72 -3.52 18.45
C VAL A 551 0.18 -2.12 18.77
N LEU A 552 0.78 -1.36 19.70
CA LEU A 552 0.29 -0.03 20.12
C LEU A 552 1.35 1.08 20.11
N GLY A 553 2.60 0.75 19.76
CA GLY A 553 3.70 1.70 19.67
C GLY A 553 4.97 1.07 19.12
N GLU A 554 5.04 0.89 17.80
CA GLU A 554 6.34 0.82 17.11
C GLU A 554 7.19 2.02 17.56
N SER A 555 8.33 1.72 18.15
CA SER A 555 9.16 2.73 18.81
C SER A 555 9.98 3.53 17.80
N TYR A 556 9.33 4.45 17.07
CA TYR A 556 9.80 5.80 16.69
C TYR A 556 8.84 6.42 15.66
N TRP A 557 8.09 7.44 16.07
CA TRP A 557 7.33 8.30 15.14
C TRP A 557 7.78 9.76 15.31
N LEU A 558 8.21 10.36 14.20
CA LEU A 558 8.62 11.76 14.03
C LEU A 558 9.84 12.25 14.86
N LYS A 559 11.00 12.18 14.22
CA LYS A 559 11.81 13.38 14.01
C LYS A 559 11.56 13.91 12.60
#